data_AF-A0A1H5VQA2-F1
#
_entry.id   AF-A0A1H5VQA2-F1
#
_cell.length_a   1.000
_cell.length_b   1.000
_cell.length_c   1.000
_cell.angle_alpha   90.00
_cell.angle_beta   90.00
_cell.angle_gamma   90.00
#
_symmetry.space_group_name_H-M   'P 1'
#
loop_
_entity.id
_entity.type
_entity.pdbx_description
1 polymer ?
#
loop_
_entity_poly.entity_id
_entity_poly.type
_entity_poly.pdbx_seq_one_letter_code
_entity_poly.pdbx_strand_id
1 'polypeptide(L)'
;MYIDDIRNIDEGLYKEELACDLFEDVDYALNINKGHLERHLVDKNEALVEDLKRIIEENKIAGTGSFINRETAIQSIQDGIYYDIDNVVNWMMKSKNEFDNENKYYIYEKTVELTKEGPNAEYIGTGMTRDLSIVESRAVRFILERDSKGESGYKFFLKTAYPDNSKEYSRVIGKLTKESILENELYEFKNEYQKAAFVHNGLNNTKINFFERTSGDKTLVLEYKDKNDKYVAYIHEDTKSVKIYKDNGKKRPINSIDTPPKFLETIDKCSDMLGIKRTLSLDERMEKAKKESKTISRNISRAYNFDR
;
A
#
# COMPACT_ATOMS: atom_id res chain seq x y z
N MET A 1 -5.14 1.28 41.01
CA MET A 1 -3.67 1.33 40.81
C MET A 1 -3.40 2.17 39.57
N TYR A 2 -2.81 3.35 39.74
CA TYR A 2 -2.43 4.28 38.68
C TYR A 2 -1.13 3.81 38.00
N ILE A 3 -0.82 4.29 36.79
CA ILE A 3 0.43 3.97 36.08
C ILE A 3 1.66 4.30 36.95
N ASP A 4 1.58 5.37 37.76
CA ASP A 4 2.67 5.76 38.65
C ASP A 4 2.92 4.77 39.79
N ASP A 5 1.96 3.87 40.11
CA ASP A 5 2.11 2.85 41.15
C ASP A 5 2.99 1.68 40.69
N ILE A 6 3.11 1.41 39.38
CA ILE A 6 3.99 0.36 38.83
C ILE A 6 5.46 0.64 39.16
N ARG A 7 5.85 1.92 39.24
CA ARG A 7 7.25 2.30 39.50
C ARG A 7 7.73 1.92 40.90
N ASN A 8 6.82 1.53 41.78
CA ASN A 8 7.15 1.05 43.13
C ASN A 8 7.25 -0.49 43.19
N ILE A 9 7.00 -1.19 42.08
CA ILE A 9 7.17 -2.64 41.95
C ILE A 9 8.62 -2.91 41.58
N ASP A 10 9.20 -3.97 42.16
CA ASP A 10 10.52 -4.45 41.76
C ASP A 10 10.52 -4.85 40.27
N GLU A 11 11.53 -4.39 39.52
CA GLU A 11 11.62 -4.60 38.07
C GLU A 11 11.71 -6.10 37.72
N GLY A 12 12.45 -6.86 38.52
CA GLY A 12 12.59 -8.31 38.36
C GLY A 12 11.26 -9.02 38.58
N LEU A 13 10.57 -8.69 39.68
CA LEU A 13 9.25 -9.25 39.97
C LEU A 13 8.23 -8.93 38.88
N TYR A 14 8.16 -7.67 38.44
CA TYR A 14 7.24 -7.25 37.37
C TYR A 14 7.51 -8.00 36.06
N LYS A 15 8.79 -8.20 35.72
CA LYS A 15 9.21 -8.97 34.55
C LYS A 15 8.81 -10.44 34.67
N GLU A 16 9.06 -11.07 35.82
CA GLU A 16 8.75 -12.48 36.07
C GLU A 16 7.24 -12.74 36.01
N GLU A 17 6.43 -11.91 36.67
CA GLU A 17 4.97 -12.02 36.63
C GLU A 17 4.43 -11.84 35.20
N LEU A 18 4.90 -10.80 34.49
CA LEU A 18 4.50 -10.58 33.10
C LEU A 18 4.87 -11.76 32.21
N ALA A 19 6.07 -12.31 32.37
CA ALA A 19 6.51 -13.48 31.62
C ALA A 19 5.62 -14.71 31.88
N CYS A 20 5.26 -14.97 33.14
CA CYS A 20 4.36 -16.07 33.49
C CYS A 20 2.97 -15.88 32.88
N ASP A 21 2.36 -14.72 33.10
CA ASP A 21 0.99 -14.46 32.66
C ASP A 21 0.87 -14.40 31.13
N LEU A 22 1.93 -14.01 30.41
CA LEU A 22 1.93 -14.07 28.95
C LEU A 22 1.59 -15.47 28.46
N PHE A 23 2.07 -16.54 29.11
CA PHE A 23 1.84 -17.92 28.68
C PHE A 23 0.67 -18.61 29.40
N GLU A 24 0.34 -18.20 30.63
CA GLU A 24 -0.77 -18.78 31.41
C GLU A 24 -2.14 -18.13 31.09
N ASP A 25 -2.19 -16.80 30.95
CA ASP A 25 -3.40 -16.03 30.66
C ASP A 25 -3.08 -14.75 29.85
N VAL A 26 -2.93 -14.93 28.53
CA VAL A 26 -2.60 -13.84 27.61
C VAL A 26 -3.68 -12.75 27.57
N ASP A 27 -4.94 -13.10 27.84
CA ASP A 27 -6.04 -12.15 27.90
C ASP A 27 -5.88 -11.22 29.12
N TYR A 28 -5.48 -11.77 30.27
CA TYR A 28 -5.13 -10.98 31.45
C TYR A 28 -3.89 -10.10 31.21
N ALA A 29 -2.83 -10.66 30.63
CA ALA A 29 -1.57 -9.95 30.42
C ALA A 29 -1.70 -8.79 29.43
N LEU A 30 -2.41 -9.02 28.31
CA LEU A 30 -2.39 -8.13 27.15
C LEU A 30 -3.74 -7.51 26.81
N ASN A 31 -4.84 -8.05 27.33
CA ASN A 31 -6.20 -7.65 26.96
C ASN A 31 -6.38 -7.60 25.44
N ILE A 32 -6.06 -8.70 24.76
CA ILE A 32 -6.00 -8.79 23.29
C ILE A 32 -7.33 -8.42 22.62
N ASN A 33 -8.45 -8.56 23.34
CA ASN A 33 -9.80 -8.25 22.86
C ASN A 33 -10.12 -6.74 22.84
N LYS A 34 -9.35 -5.89 23.55
CA LYS A 34 -9.51 -4.43 23.54
C LYS A 34 -8.92 -3.77 22.28
N GLY A 35 -7.98 -4.45 21.63
CA GLY A 35 -7.26 -3.96 20.46
C GLY A 35 -7.96 -4.21 19.13
N HIS A 36 -7.18 -4.09 18.04
CA HIS A 36 -7.62 -4.34 16.67
C HIS A 36 -6.97 -5.60 16.07
N LEU A 37 -6.69 -6.61 16.91
CA LEU A 37 -6.07 -7.87 16.46
C LEU A 37 -6.94 -8.60 15.44
N GLU A 38 -8.27 -8.60 15.61
CA GLU A 38 -9.22 -9.29 14.72
C GLU A 38 -9.10 -8.88 13.24
N ARG A 39 -8.65 -7.63 12.97
CA ARG A 39 -8.43 -7.15 11.60
C ARG A 39 -7.31 -7.90 10.88
N HIS A 40 -6.49 -8.64 11.62
CA HIS A 40 -5.35 -9.40 11.12
C HIS A 40 -5.58 -10.92 11.24
N LEU A 41 -6.80 -11.36 11.53
CA LEU A 41 -7.21 -12.77 11.67
C LEU A 41 -8.19 -13.22 10.57
N VAL A 42 -8.08 -12.63 9.39
CA VAL A 42 -8.92 -12.97 8.22
C VAL A 42 -8.33 -14.15 7.45
N ASP A 43 -9.18 -14.93 6.77
CA ASP A 43 -8.74 -16.01 5.89
C ASP A 43 -7.70 -15.50 4.88
N LYS A 44 -6.74 -16.34 4.51
CA LYS A 44 -5.65 -15.95 3.60
C LYS A 44 -6.15 -15.31 2.31
N ASN A 45 -7.23 -15.81 1.73
CA ASN A 45 -7.76 -15.24 0.49
C ASN A 45 -8.45 -13.90 0.73
N GLU A 46 -9.22 -13.79 1.81
CA GLU A 46 -9.86 -12.52 2.21
C GLU A 46 -8.81 -11.44 2.54
N ALA A 47 -7.74 -11.82 3.25
CA ALA A 47 -6.59 -10.97 3.54
C ALA A 47 -5.96 -10.39 2.27
N LEU A 48 -5.74 -11.24 1.26
CA LEU A 48 -5.13 -10.82 0.00
C LEU A 48 -6.06 -9.89 -0.80
N VAL A 49 -7.38 -10.10 -0.75
CA VAL A 49 -8.36 -9.20 -1.36
C VAL A 49 -8.40 -7.85 -0.62
N GLU A 50 -8.29 -7.84 0.70
CA GLU A 50 -8.22 -6.62 1.50
C GLU A 50 -6.91 -5.85 1.26
N ASP A 51 -5.79 -6.54 1.17
CA ASP A 51 -4.52 -5.92 0.77
C ASP A 51 -4.58 -5.35 -0.65
N LEU A 52 -5.22 -6.07 -1.58
CA LEU A 52 -5.43 -5.58 -2.93
C LEU A 52 -6.31 -4.32 -2.95
N LYS A 53 -7.40 -4.30 -2.16
CA LYS A 53 -8.22 -3.11 -1.92
C LYS A 53 -7.37 -1.93 -1.45
N ARG A 54 -6.50 -2.14 -0.45
CA ARG A 54 -5.65 -1.07 0.12
C ARG A 54 -4.59 -0.57 -0.87
N ILE A 55 -4.01 -1.46 -1.68
CA ILE A 55 -3.08 -1.09 -2.77
C ILE A 55 -3.80 -0.22 -3.81
N ILE A 56 -4.99 -0.64 -4.25
CA ILE A 56 -5.73 0.02 -5.33
C ILE A 56 -6.35 1.34 -4.87
N GLU A 57 -6.95 1.38 -3.68
CA GLU A 57 -7.73 2.52 -3.20
C GLU A 57 -6.90 3.53 -2.43
N GLU A 58 -6.06 3.04 -1.52
CA GLU A 58 -5.39 3.92 -0.56
C GLU A 58 -3.97 4.26 -1.00
N ASN A 59 -3.44 3.58 -2.03
CA ASN A 59 -2.03 3.62 -2.42
C ASN A 59 -1.09 3.35 -1.24
N LYS A 60 -1.61 2.71 -0.19
CA LYS A 60 -0.88 2.23 0.96
C LYS A 60 -0.41 0.84 0.61
N ILE A 61 0.83 0.52 0.96
CA ILE A 61 1.22 -0.76 1.57
C ILE A 61 2.75 -0.87 1.61
N ALA A 62 3.24 -1.19 2.80
CA ALA A 62 4.34 -2.12 3.04
C ALA A 62 4.38 -2.33 4.56
N GLY A 63 3.88 -3.46 5.06
CA GLY A 63 4.23 -3.88 6.42
C GLY A 63 3.15 -4.52 7.27
N THR A 64 1.86 -4.47 6.90
CA THR A 64 0.81 -5.17 7.65
C THR A 64 0.38 -6.43 6.90
N GLY A 65 0.50 -7.59 7.51
CA GLY A 65 -0.08 -8.83 7.02
C GLY A 65 -1.29 -9.29 7.85
N SER A 66 -1.76 -10.49 7.51
CA SER A 66 -2.70 -11.26 8.33
C SER A 66 -2.02 -12.53 8.80
N PHE A 67 -2.24 -12.87 10.07
CA PHE A 67 -1.75 -14.11 10.64
C PHE A 67 -2.43 -15.30 9.97
N ILE A 68 -1.79 -16.47 10.01
CA ILE A 68 -2.36 -17.71 9.46
C ILE A 68 -3.69 -18.06 10.14
N ASN A 69 -3.72 -17.91 11.47
CA ASN A 69 -4.90 -18.13 12.30
C ASN A 69 -4.70 -17.44 13.67
N ARG A 70 -5.73 -17.51 14.52
CA ARG A 70 -5.71 -16.92 15.87
C ARG A 70 -4.65 -17.52 16.79
N GLU A 71 -4.43 -18.83 16.73
CA GLU A 71 -3.45 -19.52 17.57
C GLU A 71 -2.03 -19.04 17.25
N THR A 72 -1.66 -19.03 15.97
CA THR A 72 -0.39 -18.48 15.50
C THR A 72 -0.24 -17.01 15.87
N ALA A 73 -1.31 -16.21 15.79
CA ALA A 73 -1.27 -14.80 16.20
C ALA A 73 -0.94 -14.65 17.69
N ILE A 74 -1.68 -15.35 18.56
CA ILE A 74 -1.49 -15.31 20.01
C ILE A 74 -0.06 -15.76 20.36
N GLN A 75 0.37 -16.91 19.85
CA GLN A 75 1.71 -17.44 20.09
C GLN A 75 2.79 -16.46 19.62
N SER A 76 2.64 -15.90 18.42
CA SER A 76 3.60 -14.93 17.87
C SER A 76 3.71 -13.68 18.75
N ILE A 77 2.59 -13.20 19.29
CA ILE A 77 2.56 -12.03 20.17
C ILE A 77 3.22 -12.36 21.51
N GLN A 78 2.90 -13.52 22.10
CA GLN A 78 3.50 -14.00 23.35
C GLN A 78 5.02 -14.08 23.21
N ASP A 79 5.50 -14.82 22.20
CA ASP A 79 6.92 -14.99 21.93
C ASP A 79 7.61 -13.66 21.62
N GLY A 80 6.97 -12.81 20.81
CA GLY A 80 7.48 -11.50 20.44
C GLY A 80 7.67 -10.57 21.64
N ILE A 81 6.68 -10.50 22.53
CA ILE A 81 6.77 -9.69 23.75
C ILE A 81 7.75 -10.31 24.73
N TYR A 82 7.77 -11.62 24.88
CA TYR A 82 8.71 -12.31 25.76
C TYR A 82 10.17 -12.08 25.34
N TYR A 83 10.48 -12.17 24.03
CA TYR A 83 11.82 -11.87 23.51
C TYR A 83 12.25 -10.42 23.71
N ASP A 84 11.31 -9.49 23.80
CA ASP A 84 11.57 -8.06 23.97
C ASP A 84 11.20 -7.55 25.37
N ILE A 85 11.00 -8.46 26.33
CA ILE A 85 10.38 -8.16 27.63
C ILE A 85 11.17 -7.13 28.41
N ASP A 86 12.50 -7.18 28.37
CA ASP A 86 13.36 -6.21 29.05
C ASP A 86 13.08 -4.77 28.57
N ASN A 87 12.83 -4.59 27.28
CA ASN A 87 12.52 -3.28 26.72
C ASN A 87 11.09 -2.83 27.05
N VAL A 88 10.13 -3.77 27.09
CA VAL A 88 8.75 -3.50 27.50
C VAL A 88 8.69 -3.07 28.97
N VAL A 89 9.40 -3.79 29.85
CA VAL A 89 9.48 -3.47 31.28
C VAL A 89 10.17 -2.11 31.47
N ASN A 90 11.32 -1.88 30.83
CA ASN A 90 11.98 -0.57 30.86
C ASN A 90 11.07 0.56 30.36
N TRP A 91 10.32 0.31 29.29
CA TRP A 91 9.36 1.28 28.78
C TRP A 91 8.31 1.60 29.83
N MET A 92 7.77 0.61 30.56
CA MET A 92 6.77 0.82 31.61
C MET A 92 7.29 1.57 32.83
N MET A 93 8.53 1.29 33.24
CA MET A 93 9.16 1.91 34.42
C MET A 93 9.51 3.39 34.19
N LYS A 94 9.81 3.78 32.96
CA LYS A 94 10.12 5.17 32.62
C LYS A 94 8.97 6.13 32.90
N SER A 95 9.33 7.32 33.34
CA SER A 95 8.45 8.46 33.52
C SER A 95 8.33 9.31 32.27
N LYS A 96 7.27 10.11 32.17
CA LYS A 96 6.92 10.84 30.94
C LYS A 96 8.02 11.80 30.46
N ASN A 97 8.77 12.41 31.38
CA ASN A 97 9.88 13.32 31.08
C ASN A 97 11.16 12.61 30.60
N GLU A 98 11.24 11.29 30.72
CA GLU A 98 12.36 10.48 30.22
C GLU A 98 12.22 10.11 28.73
N PHE A 99 11.12 10.53 28.10
CA PHE A 99 10.88 10.34 26.68
C PHE A 99 11.02 11.66 25.92
N ASP A 100 11.78 11.64 24.82
CA ASP A 100 11.91 12.78 23.91
C ASP A 100 10.60 13.16 23.20
N ASN A 101 9.62 12.25 23.20
CA ASN A 101 8.35 12.40 22.52
C ASN A 101 7.23 11.77 23.35
N GLU A 102 6.17 12.52 23.58
CA GLU A 102 4.98 12.09 24.31
C GLU A 102 4.33 10.82 23.73
N ASN A 103 4.34 10.64 22.41
CA ASN A 103 3.82 9.41 21.80
C ASN A 103 4.62 8.16 22.21
N LYS A 104 5.94 8.28 22.42
CA LYS A 104 6.77 7.15 22.87
C LYS A 104 6.49 6.79 24.34
N TYR A 105 5.97 7.73 25.12
CA TYR A 105 5.48 7.44 26.46
C TYR A 105 4.20 6.60 26.40
N TYR A 106 3.25 6.94 25.53
CA TYR A 106 1.97 6.25 25.44
C TYR A 106 2.00 4.96 24.63
N ILE A 107 2.85 4.87 23.62
CA ILE A 107 2.90 3.77 22.65
C ILE A 107 4.29 3.14 22.64
N TYR A 108 4.31 1.82 22.81
CA TYR A 108 5.46 0.97 22.52
C TYR A 108 5.20 0.23 21.21
N GLU A 109 6.16 0.26 20.30
CA GLU A 109 6.05 -0.43 19.02
C GLU A 109 7.37 -1.13 18.69
N LYS A 110 7.27 -2.40 18.32
CA LYS A 110 8.43 -3.23 18.01
C LYS A 110 8.10 -4.27 16.95
N THR A 111 9.06 -4.50 16.05
CA THR A 111 9.10 -5.70 15.21
C THR A 111 10.10 -6.69 15.82
N VAL A 112 9.69 -7.95 15.97
CA VAL A 112 10.50 -9.04 16.48
C VAL A 112 10.50 -10.19 15.48
N GLU A 113 11.70 -10.58 15.06
CA GLU A 113 11.93 -11.77 14.24
C GLU A 113 11.81 -13.03 15.11
N LEU A 114 10.82 -13.88 14.84
CA LEU A 114 10.55 -15.06 15.66
C LEU A 114 11.36 -16.28 15.20
N THR A 115 11.64 -16.38 13.91
CA THR A 115 12.48 -17.43 13.34
C THR A 115 13.51 -16.88 12.36
N LYS A 116 14.72 -17.46 12.39
CA LYS A 116 15.79 -17.13 11.46
C LYS A 116 15.45 -17.62 10.05
N GLU A 117 15.87 -16.85 9.06
CA GLU A 117 15.73 -17.23 7.65
C GLU A 117 16.46 -18.55 7.38
N GLY A 118 15.78 -19.47 6.69
CA GLY A 118 16.34 -20.78 6.38
C GLY A 118 15.28 -21.78 5.91
N PRO A 119 15.70 -23.03 5.62
CA PRO A 119 14.81 -24.09 5.14
C PRO A 119 13.74 -24.49 6.15
N ASN A 120 13.96 -24.21 7.44
CA ASN A 120 13.05 -24.52 8.54
C ASN A 120 12.40 -23.26 9.15
N ALA A 121 12.43 -22.12 8.44
CA ALA A 121 11.79 -20.91 8.93
C ALA A 121 10.27 -21.12 9.02
N GLU A 122 9.71 -20.83 10.19
CA GLU A 122 8.27 -20.83 10.41
C GLU A 122 7.72 -19.45 10.09
N TYR A 123 6.71 -19.43 9.22
CA TYR A 123 6.05 -18.21 8.79
C TYR A 123 4.74 -18.08 9.55
N ILE A 124 4.49 -16.89 10.07
CA ILE A 124 3.38 -16.63 10.99
C ILE A 124 2.17 -15.99 10.30
N GLY A 125 2.35 -15.55 9.06
CA GLY A 125 1.32 -14.85 8.31
C GLY A 125 1.73 -14.50 6.90
N THR A 126 0.76 -13.93 6.18
CA THR A 126 0.87 -13.58 4.77
C THR A 126 0.46 -12.13 4.53
N GLY A 127 0.83 -11.60 3.38
CA GLY A 127 0.19 -10.40 2.85
C GLY A 127 0.70 -10.07 1.45
N MET A 128 0.36 -8.88 0.98
CA MET A 128 0.76 -8.40 -0.33
C MET A 128 1.67 -7.18 -0.22
N THR A 129 2.60 -7.06 -1.16
CA THR A 129 3.44 -5.87 -1.34
C THR A 129 2.89 -5.03 -2.50
N ARG A 130 3.33 -3.77 -2.59
CA ARG A 130 2.81 -2.81 -3.58
C ARG A 130 3.01 -3.24 -5.03
N ASP A 131 4.04 -4.03 -5.33
CA ASP A 131 4.28 -4.59 -6.66
C ASP A 131 3.54 -5.91 -6.91
N LEU A 132 2.52 -6.19 -6.08
CA LEU A 132 1.63 -7.35 -6.15
C LEU A 132 2.32 -8.69 -5.84
N SER A 133 3.49 -8.64 -5.19
CA SER A 133 4.14 -9.84 -4.66
C SER A 133 3.45 -10.30 -3.38
N ILE A 134 3.03 -11.56 -3.36
CA ILE A 134 2.49 -12.25 -2.19
C ILE A 134 3.68 -12.71 -1.35
N VAL A 135 3.66 -12.36 -0.07
CA VAL A 135 4.75 -12.63 0.86
C VAL A 135 4.26 -13.42 2.07
N GLU A 136 5.19 -14.16 2.66
CA GLU A 136 5.05 -14.75 3.99
C GLU A 136 6.07 -14.11 4.92
N SER A 137 5.68 -13.84 6.17
CA SER A 137 6.51 -13.18 7.16
C SER A 137 6.88 -14.10 8.33
N ARG A 138 8.09 -13.92 8.85
CA ARG A 138 8.65 -14.59 10.03
C ARG A 138 8.78 -13.67 11.25
N ALA A 139 8.26 -12.45 11.15
CA ALA A 139 8.33 -11.44 12.21
C ALA A 139 6.96 -10.89 12.56
N VAL A 140 6.74 -10.66 13.85
CA VAL A 140 5.56 -9.99 14.36
C VAL A 140 5.91 -8.54 14.64
N ARG A 141 5.01 -7.63 14.28
CA ARG A 141 5.00 -6.26 14.79
C ARG A 141 3.86 -6.11 15.77
N PHE A 142 4.17 -5.72 17.00
CA PHE A 142 3.17 -5.48 18.03
C PHE A 142 3.24 -4.02 18.51
N ILE A 143 2.09 -3.50 18.89
CA ILE A 143 1.92 -2.15 19.40
C ILE A 143 1.20 -2.25 20.74
N LEU A 144 1.88 -1.83 21.81
CA LEU A 144 1.32 -1.74 23.16
C LEU A 144 0.95 -0.29 23.46
N GLU A 145 -0.14 -0.10 24.20
CA GLU A 145 -0.57 1.22 24.66
C GLU A 145 -0.68 1.23 26.18
N ARG A 146 -0.10 2.24 26.83
CA ARG A 146 -0.26 2.44 28.28
C ARG A 146 -1.72 2.64 28.61
N ASP A 147 -2.19 1.90 29.60
CA ASP A 147 -3.57 1.94 30.05
C ASP A 147 -3.78 3.01 31.11
N SER A 148 -4.14 4.20 30.64
CA SER A 148 -4.49 5.34 31.50
C SER A 148 -5.75 5.12 32.34
N LYS A 149 -6.61 4.16 31.98
CA LYS A 149 -7.86 3.86 32.70
C LYS A 149 -7.68 2.83 33.81
N GLY A 150 -6.54 2.14 33.83
CA GLY A 150 -6.17 1.20 34.89
C GLY A 150 -6.93 -0.12 34.89
N GLU A 151 -7.52 -0.49 33.75
CA GLU A 151 -8.26 -1.73 33.48
C GLU A 151 -7.34 -2.95 33.32
N SER A 152 -6.11 -2.76 32.86
CA SER A 152 -5.09 -3.81 32.70
C SER A 152 -4.28 -4.05 33.99
N GLY A 153 -3.97 -5.32 34.27
CA GLY A 153 -3.10 -5.74 35.39
C GLY A 153 -1.71 -5.12 35.29
N TYR A 154 -1.13 -5.13 34.09
CA TYR A 154 0.19 -4.58 33.78
C TYR A 154 0.16 -3.11 33.31
N LYS A 155 -1.00 -2.44 33.38
CA LYS A 155 -1.21 -1.04 32.95
C LYS A 155 -0.76 -0.74 31.52
N PHE A 156 -0.78 -1.74 30.66
CA PHE A 156 -0.78 -1.57 29.21
C PHE A 156 -1.68 -2.64 28.58
N PHE A 157 -2.06 -2.45 27.33
CA PHE A 157 -2.78 -3.46 26.55
C PHE A 157 -2.21 -3.53 25.14
N LEU A 158 -2.47 -4.65 24.46
CA LEU A 158 -2.16 -4.81 23.05
C LEU A 158 -3.14 -3.98 22.21
N LYS A 159 -2.64 -2.93 21.58
CA LYS A 159 -3.41 -2.08 20.68
C LYS A 159 -3.69 -2.79 19.35
N THR A 160 -2.66 -3.39 18.77
CA THR A 160 -2.74 -4.23 17.57
C THR A 160 -1.44 -5.01 17.40
N ALA A 161 -1.49 -6.08 16.62
CA ALA A 161 -0.32 -6.77 16.11
C ALA A 161 -0.60 -7.32 14.72
N TYR A 162 0.45 -7.46 13.92
CA TYR A 162 0.38 -8.01 12.58
C TYR A 162 1.73 -8.59 12.15
N PRO A 163 1.76 -9.55 11.22
CA PRO A 163 3.00 -9.97 10.55
C PRO A 163 3.66 -8.80 9.82
N ASP A 164 4.97 -8.60 10.04
CA ASP A 164 5.74 -7.54 9.38
C ASP A 164 6.20 -8.00 8.00
N ASN A 165 5.55 -7.47 6.97
CA ASN A 165 5.81 -7.82 5.56
C ASN A 165 6.93 -7.01 4.91
N SER A 166 7.78 -6.34 5.70
CA SER A 166 8.97 -5.69 5.15
C SER A 166 9.97 -6.72 4.60
N LYS A 167 10.81 -6.30 3.66
CA LYS A 167 11.73 -7.18 2.92
C LYS A 167 12.72 -7.93 3.83
N GLU A 168 13.02 -7.38 5.00
CA GLU A 168 13.95 -8.00 5.97
C GLU A 168 13.38 -9.29 6.59
N TYR A 169 12.06 -9.34 6.81
CA TYR A 169 11.40 -10.42 7.54
C TYR A 169 10.51 -11.31 6.67
N SER A 170 10.47 -11.05 5.36
CA SER A 170 9.54 -11.73 4.48
C SER A 170 10.21 -12.31 3.25
N ARG A 171 9.59 -13.37 2.72
CA ARG A 171 9.96 -13.96 1.42
C ARG A 171 8.79 -13.88 0.47
N VAL A 172 9.09 -13.79 -0.82
CA VAL A 172 8.07 -13.85 -1.89
C VAL A 172 7.70 -15.31 -2.14
N ILE A 173 6.41 -15.61 -2.04
CA ILE A 173 5.85 -16.94 -2.33
C ILE A 173 4.99 -16.97 -3.59
N GLY A 174 4.65 -15.80 -4.12
CA GLY A 174 3.85 -15.67 -5.32
C GLY A 174 3.82 -14.23 -5.82
N LYS A 175 3.23 -14.03 -7.00
CA LYS A 175 3.04 -12.70 -7.57
C LYS A 175 1.77 -12.69 -8.41
N LEU A 176 0.91 -11.71 -8.14
CA LEU A 176 -0.21 -11.42 -9.01
C LEU A 176 0.27 -10.49 -10.14
N THR A 177 -0.33 -10.66 -11.31
CA THR A 177 -0.21 -9.70 -12.40
C THR A 177 -1.49 -8.86 -12.46
N LYS A 178 -1.41 -7.71 -13.12
CA LYS A 178 -2.61 -6.89 -13.32
C LYS A 178 -3.62 -7.64 -14.19
N GLU A 179 -3.11 -8.40 -15.15
CA GLU A 179 -3.88 -9.28 -16.03
C GLU A 179 -4.61 -10.35 -15.21
N SER A 180 -3.93 -11.05 -14.29
CA SER A 180 -4.56 -12.09 -13.47
C SER A 180 -5.65 -11.54 -12.54
N ILE A 181 -5.49 -10.31 -12.06
CA ILE A 181 -6.51 -9.64 -11.23
C ILE A 181 -7.77 -9.34 -12.03
N LEU A 182 -7.60 -8.94 -13.30
CA LEU A 182 -8.72 -8.65 -14.20
C LEU A 182 -9.42 -9.93 -14.69
N GLU A 183 -8.67 -10.93 -15.13
CA GLU A 183 -9.21 -12.17 -15.72
C GLU A 183 -9.94 -13.03 -14.71
N ASN A 184 -9.49 -13.03 -13.45
CA ASN A 184 -10.10 -13.82 -12.37
C ASN A 184 -11.01 -13.00 -11.46
N GLU A 185 -11.32 -11.74 -11.83
CA GLU A 185 -12.22 -10.86 -11.09
C GLU A 185 -11.88 -10.74 -9.58
N LEU A 186 -10.58 -10.71 -9.24
CA LEU A 186 -10.11 -10.72 -7.85
C LEU A 186 -10.41 -9.41 -7.09
N TYR A 187 -10.82 -8.36 -7.81
CA TYR A 187 -11.20 -7.07 -7.26
C TYR A 187 -12.28 -6.40 -8.11
N GLU A 188 -13.33 -5.94 -7.45
CA GLU A 188 -14.39 -5.16 -8.09
C GLU A 188 -14.01 -3.67 -8.10
N PHE A 189 -13.71 -3.15 -9.29
CA PHE A 189 -13.41 -1.73 -9.46
C PHE A 189 -14.68 -0.89 -9.35
N LYS A 190 -14.61 0.19 -8.58
CA LYS A 190 -15.72 1.14 -8.39
C LYS A 190 -16.20 1.75 -9.70
N ASN A 191 -15.27 1.93 -10.66
CA ASN A 191 -15.53 2.47 -11.99
C ASN A 191 -14.34 2.25 -12.93
N GLU A 192 -14.54 2.52 -14.21
CA GLU A 192 -13.52 2.40 -15.25
C GLU A 192 -12.33 3.35 -15.06
N TYR A 193 -12.48 4.49 -14.36
CA TYR A 193 -11.34 5.37 -14.03
C TYR A 193 -10.40 4.70 -13.04
N GLN A 194 -10.92 4.15 -11.95
CA GLN A 194 -10.11 3.42 -10.99
C GLN A 194 -9.40 2.24 -11.65
N LYS A 195 -10.11 1.51 -12.53
CA LYS A 195 -9.55 0.40 -13.30
C LYS A 195 -8.44 0.87 -14.24
N ALA A 196 -8.66 1.94 -15.02
CA ALA A 196 -7.64 2.50 -15.91
C ALA A 196 -6.40 3.01 -15.16
N ALA A 197 -6.60 3.63 -13.98
CA ALA A 197 -5.49 4.02 -13.11
C ALA A 197 -4.67 2.79 -12.69
N PHE A 198 -5.32 1.75 -12.18
CA PHE A 198 -4.65 0.53 -11.76
C PHE A 198 -3.88 -0.14 -12.91
N VAL A 199 -4.55 -0.40 -14.05
CA VAL A 199 -4.00 -1.14 -15.19
C VAL A 199 -2.78 -0.44 -15.78
N HIS A 200 -2.86 0.88 -16.00
CA HIS A 200 -1.81 1.61 -16.69
C HIS A 200 -0.79 2.29 -15.77
N ASN A 201 -0.98 2.27 -14.44
CA ASN A 201 0.00 2.84 -13.52
C ASN A 201 1.39 2.20 -13.67
N GLY A 202 2.43 3.02 -13.80
CA GLY A 202 3.81 2.59 -14.05
C GLY A 202 4.15 2.39 -15.53
N LEU A 203 3.16 2.36 -16.43
CA LEU A 203 3.42 2.26 -17.87
C LEU A 203 4.29 3.45 -18.32
N ASN A 204 5.38 3.16 -19.03
CA ASN A 204 6.31 4.18 -19.50
C ASN A 204 6.82 5.11 -18.38
N ASN A 205 6.99 4.61 -17.15
CA ASN A 205 7.37 5.41 -15.97
C ASN A 205 6.37 6.53 -15.63
N THR A 206 5.10 6.34 -15.97
CA THR A 206 4.03 7.28 -15.63
C THR A 206 3.32 6.84 -14.36
N LYS A 207 3.29 7.72 -13.35
CA LYS A 207 2.45 7.50 -12.16
C LYS A 207 1.04 7.94 -12.48
N ILE A 208 0.05 7.10 -12.21
CA ILE A 208 -1.36 7.39 -12.50
C ILE A 208 -2.15 7.29 -11.20
N ASN A 209 -2.87 8.36 -10.87
CA ASN A 209 -3.74 8.41 -9.70
C ASN A 209 -5.17 8.70 -10.14
N PHE A 210 -6.11 8.04 -9.48
CA PHE A 210 -7.54 8.29 -9.62
C PHE A 210 -8.01 9.21 -8.49
N PHE A 211 -8.83 10.20 -8.84
CA PHE A 211 -9.51 11.05 -7.88
C PHE A 211 -11.00 11.12 -8.21
N GLU A 212 -11.81 10.99 -7.17
CA GLU A 212 -13.25 11.23 -7.20
C GLU A 212 -13.55 12.40 -6.27
N ARG A 213 -14.19 13.43 -6.80
CA ARG A 213 -14.64 14.58 -6.01
C ARG A 213 -15.92 14.24 -5.27
N THR A 214 -16.24 15.01 -4.23
CA THR A 214 -17.52 14.88 -3.51
C THR A 214 -18.75 15.08 -4.41
N SER A 215 -18.59 15.77 -5.54
CA SER A 215 -19.62 15.91 -6.59
C SER A 215 -19.86 14.63 -7.41
N GLY A 216 -18.99 13.63 -7.30
CA GLY A 216 -18.99 12.43 -8.13
C GLY A 216 -18.09 12.54 -9.39
N ASP A 217 -17.51 13.72 -9.63
CA ASP A 217 -16.65 13.96 -10.80
C ASP A 217 -15.35 13.16 -10.69
N LYS A 218 -15.05 12.39 -11.73
CA LYS A 218 -13.89 11.51 -11.80
C LYS A 218 -12.78 12.10 -12.65
N THR A 219 -11.55 11.99 -12.17
CA THR A 219 -10.37 12.49 -12.88
C THR A 219 -9.20 11.52 -12.73
N LEU A 220 -8.56 11.17 -13.85
CA LEU A 220 -7.23 10.59 -13.83
C LEU A 220 -6.18 11.70 -13.90
N VAL A 221 -5.18 11.59 -13.03
CA VAL A 221 -3.98 12.44 -13.06
C VAL A 221 -2.78 11.55 -13.38
N LEU A 222 -2.17 11.80 -14.53
CA LEU A 222 -1.00 11.09 -15.00
C LEU A 222 0.21 12.00 -14.85
N GLU A 223 1.26 11.52 -14.19
CA GLU A 223 2.51 12.25 -13.96
C GLU A 223 3.68 11.49 -14.59
N TYR A 224 4.38 12.14 -15.51
CA TYR A 224 5.56 11.61 -16.18
C TYR A 224 6.74 12.55 -15.97
N LYS A 225 7.92 11.98 -15.71
CA LYS A 225 9.16 12.75 -15.55
C LYS A 225 10.13 12.36 -16.63
N ASP A 226 10.60 13.36 -17.40
CA ASP A 226 11.64 13.20 -18.42
C ASP A 226 12.83 14.06 -18.06
N LYS A 227 13.90 13.43 -17.56
CA LYS A 227 15.11 14.11 -17.09
C LYS A 227 14.77 15.21 -16.06
N ASN A 228 14.75 16.47 -16.50
CA ASN A 228 14.49 17.65 -15.68
C ASN A 228 13.06 18.19 -15.81
N ASP A 229 12.31 17.72 -16.80
CA ASP A 229 10.95 18.16 -17.05
C ASP A 229 9.95 17.22 -16.39
N LYS A 230 8.88 17.78 -15.82
CA LYS A 230 7.73 17.04 -15.33
C LYS A 230 6.52 17.39 -16.19
N TYR A 231 5.79 16.37 -16.61
CA TYR A 231 4.58 16.49 -17.39
C TYR A 231 3.41 15.93 -16.58
N VAL A 232 2.27 16.63 -16.62
CA VAL A 232 1.06 16.22 -15.92
C VAL A 232 -0.11 16.27 -16.89
N ALA A 233 -0.86 15.18 -17.01
CA ALA A 233 -2.07 15.11 -17.80
C ALA A 233 -3.28 14.84 -16.90
N TYR A 234 -4.38 15.51 -17.21
CA TYR A 234 -5.68 15.33 -16.55
C TYR A 234 -6.68 14.78 -17.56
N ILE A 235 -7.26 13.63 -17.29
CA ILE A 235 -8.38 13.06 -18.06
C ILE A 235 -9.63 13.20 -17.21
N HIS A 236 -10.51 14.13 -17.58
CA HIS A 236 -11.72 14.44 -16.82
C HIS A 236 -12.95 13.77 -17.42
N GLU A 237 -13.81 13.24 -16.57
CA GLU A 237 -15.07 12.62 -17.00
C GLU A 237 -16.04 13.62 -17.64
N ASP A 238 -16.31 14.75 -16.98
CA ASP A 238 -17.39 15.66 -17.37
C ASP A 238 -17.09 16.38 -18.68
N THR A 239 -15.82 16.75 -18.87
CA THR A 239 -15.40 17.48 -20.06
C THR A 239 -14.94 16.55 -21.18
N LYS A 240 -14.84 15.24 -20.90
CA LYS A 240 -14.23 14.22 -21.79
C LYS A 240 -12.96 14.77 -22.46
N SER A 241 -12.15 15.49 -21.70
CA SER A 241 -11.00 16.24 -22.21
C SER A 241 -9.71 15.82 -21.53
N VAL A 242 -8.62 15.93 -22.29
CA VAL A 242 -7.26 15.72 -21.81
C VAL A 242 -6.55 17.07 -21.78
N LYS A 243 -6.03 17.46 -20.62
CA LYS A 243 -5.21 18.68 -20.48
C LYS A 243 -3.81 18.28 -20.03
N ILE A 244 -2.80 18.64 -20.82
CA ILE A 244 -1.39 18.32 -20.57
C ILE A 244 -0.67 19.59 -20.16
N TYR A 245 0.15 19.51 -19.12
CA TYR A 245 0.94 20.62 -18.60
C TYR A 245 2.40 20.21 -18.51
N LYS A 246 3.30 21.16 -18.81
CA LYS A 246 4.72 21.06 -18.44
C LYS A 246 4.91 21.82 -17.13
N ASP A 247 5.32 21.12 -16.08
CA ASP A 247 5.49 21.68 -14.74
C ASP A 247 6.82 22.46 -14.65
N ASN A 248 6.78 23.68 -15.20
CA ASN A 248 7.86 24.67 -15.14
C ASN A 248 7.54 25.79 -14.13
N GLY A 249 6.66 25.53 -13.15
CA GLY A 249 6.11 26.56 -12.25
C GLY A 249 4.99 27.43 -12.84
N LYS A 250 4.59 27.21 -14.09
CA LYS A 250 3.42 27.87 -14.73
C LYS A 250 2.46 26.83 -15.27
N LYS A 251 1.22 26.81 -14.78
CA LYS A 251 0.14 25.90 -15.25
C LYS A 251 -0.47 26.39 -16.57
N ARG A 252 0.30 26.36 -17.67
CA ARG A 252 -0.27 26.54 -19.02
C ARG A 252 -0.37 25.19 -19.72
N PRO A 253 -1.53 24.86 -20.32
CA PRO A 253 -1.64 23.67 -21.14
C PRO A 253 -0.61 23.73 -22.27
N ILE A 254 0.06 22.62 -22.54
CA ILE A 254 1.00 22.47 -23.66
C ILE A 254 0.36 21.65 -24.77
N ASN A 255 0.85 21.86 -25.98
CA ASN A 255 0.48 21.00 -27.09
C ASN A 255 1.15 19.62 -26.94
N SER A 256 0.46 18.62 -27.44
CA SER A 256 0.93 17.24 -27.65
C SER A 256 2.24 17.10 -28.42
N ILE A 257 2.53 17.99 -29.37
CA ILE A 257 3.82 18.02 -30.11
C ILE A 257 4.99 18.24 -29.15
N ASP A 258 4.77 19.01 -28.08
CA ASP A 258 5.77 19.27 -27.04
C ASP A 258 5.73 18.22 -25.91
N THR A 259 4.93 17.16 -26.08
CA THR A 259 4.75 16.10 -25.09
C THR A 259 5.58 14.87 -25.48
N PRO A 260 6.33 14.28 -24.54
CA PRO A 260 7.11 13.07 -24.80
C PRO A 260 6.24 11.94 -25.38
N PRO A 261 6.65 11.26 -26.48
CA PRO A 261 5.84 10.23 -27.15
C PRO A 261 5.39 9.09 -26.22
N LYS A 262 6.26 8.68 -25.29
CA LYS A 262 5.97 7.66 -24.30
C LYS A 262 4.85 8.07 -23.33
N PHE A 263 4.80 9.35 -22.97
CA PHE A 263 3.73 9.88 -22.11
C PHE A 263 2.42 9.99 -22.87
N LEU A 264 2.47 10.42 -24.14
CA LEU A 264 1.31 10.41 -25.03
C LEU A 264 0.72 9.00 -25.20
N GLU A 265 1.56 7.97 -25.37
CA GLU A 265 1.11 6.58 -25.46
C GLU A 265 0.34 6.15 -24.19
N THR A 266 0.82 6.51 -23.00
CA THR A 266 0.13 6.20 -21.75
C THR A 266 -1.20 6.92 -21.63
N ILE A 267 -1.23 8.22 -21.99
CA ILE A 267 -2.46 9.02 -22.04
C ILE A 267 -3.46 8.35 -22.98
N ASP A 268 -3.02 7.98 -24.19
CA ASP A 268 -3.89 7.40 -25.22
C ASP A 268 -4.46 6.05 -24.76
N LYS A 269 -3.67 5.17 -24.13
CA LYS A 269 -4.20 3.91 -23.56
C LYS A 269 -5.25 4.13 -22.46
N CYS A 270 -5.01 5.07 -21.54
CA CYS A 270 -6.01 5.43 -20.53
C CYS A 270 -7.26 6.02 -21.17
N SER A 271 -7.10 6.91 -22.15
CA SER A 271 -8.19 7.55 -22.89
C SER A 271 -9.03 6.53 -23.68
N ASP A 272 -8.40 5.60 -24.38
CA ASP A 272 -9.07 4.54 -25.13
C ASP A 272 -9.90 3.63 -24.22
N MET A 273 -9.36 3.23 -23.07
CA MET A 273 -10.08 2.43 -22.08
C MET A 273 -11.32 3.16 -21.53
N LEU A 274 -11.26 4.48 -21.41
CA LEU A 274 -12.37 5.32 -20.93
C LEU A 274 -13.33 5.75 -22.05
N GLY A 275 -13.08 5.36 -23.31
CA GLY A 275 -13.84 5.82 -24.46
C GLY A 275 -13.72 7.33 -24.72
N ILE A 276 -12.65 7.97 -24.24
CA ILE A 276 -12.42 9.41 -24.38
C ILE A 276 -11.47 9.65 -25.55
N LYS A 277 -11.96 10.29 -26.61
CA LYS A 277 -11.08 10.70 -27.70
C LYS A 277 -10.32 11.97 -27.30
N ARG A 278 -8.99 11.93 -27.36
CA ARG A 278 -8.18 13.14 -27.23
C ARG A 278 -8.55 14.12 -28.34
N THR A 279 -8.89 15.35 -27.96
CA THR A 279 -9.06 16.42 -28.94
C THR A 279 -7.67 16.78 -29.48
N LEU A 280 -7.36 16.30 -30.67
CA LEU A 280 -6.12 16.65 -31.37
C LEU A 280 -6.15 18.16 -31.67
N SER A 281 -5.05 18.84 -31.35
CA SER A 281 -4.78 20.21 -31.79
C SER A 281 -4.83 20.32 -33.32
N LEU A 282 -5.03 21.53 -33.85
CA LEU A 282 -5.08 21.75 -35.29
C LEU A 282 -3.80 21.24 -35.99
N ASP A 283 -2.65 21.47 -35.37
CA ASP A 283 -1.34 21.05 -35.88
C ASP A 283 -1.22 19.52 -35.93
N GLU A 284 -1.70 18.80 -34.91
CA GLU A 284 -1.75 17.34 -34.93
C GLU A 284 -2.73 16.79 -35.96
N ARG A 285 -3.90 17.42 -36.12
CA ARG A 285 -4.86 17.03 -37.15
C ARG A 285 -4.22 17.20 -38.53
N MET A 286 -3.47 18.27 -38.74
CA MET A 286 -2.71 18.51 -39.96
C MET A 286 -1.58 17.49 -40.15
N GLU A 287 -0.84 17.14 -39.11
CA GLU A 287 0.27 16.18 -39.22
C GLU A 287 -0.21 14.74 -39.41
N LYS A 288 -1.31 14.35 -38.74
CA LYS A 288 -2.01 13.09 -38.98
C LYS A 288 -2.56 13.02 -40.40
N ALA A 289 -3.23 14.07 -40.88
CA ALA A 289 -3.71 14.16 -42.26
C ALA A 289 -2.56 14.09 -43.29
N LYS A 290 -1.40 14.71 -43.00
CA LYS A 290 -0.20 14.59 -43.84
C LYS A 290 0.32 13.16 -43.90
N LYS A 291 0.39 12.44 -42.77
CA LYS A 291 0.81 11.03 -42.74
C LYS A 291 -0.18 10.12 -43.49
N GLU A 292 -1.48 10.31 -43.27
CA GLU A 292 -2.54 9.55 -43.95
C GLU A 292 -2.50 9.81 -45.46
N SER A 293 -2.39 11.08 -45.87
CA SER A 293 -2.22 11.48 -47.27
C SER A 293 -0.99 10.81 -47.90
N LYS A 294 0.15 10.78 -47.21
CA LYS A 294 1.38 10.14 -47.71
C LYS A 294 1.22 8.62 -47.88
N THR A 295 0.49 7.97 -46.97
CA THR A 295 0.16 6.53 -47.05
C THR A 295 -0.79 6.25 -48.21
N ILE A 296 -1.84 7.05 -48.37
CA ILE A 296 -2.79 6.97 -49.49
C ILE A 296 -2.04 7.17 -50.81
N SER A 297 -1.20 8.20 -50.93
CA SER A 297 -0.40 8.44 -52.12
C SER A 297 0.53 7.26 -52.44
N ARG A 298 1.19 6.66 -51.44
CA ARG A 298 2.02 5.45 -51.67
C ARG A 298 1.19 4.27 -52.14
N ASN A 299 0.00 4.06 -51.58
CA ASN A 299 -0.88 2.97 -51.96
C ASN A 299 -1.42 3.16 -53.39
N ILE A 300 -1.77 4.40 -53.76
CA ILE A 300 -2.15 4.76 -55.14
C ILE A 300 -0.97 4.53 -56.10
N SER A 301 0.22 5.03 -55.78
CA SER A 301 1.42 4.81 -56.62
C SER A 301 1.77 3.34 -56.76
N ARG A 302 1.56 2.52 -55.73
CA ARG A 302 1.72 1.06 -55.83
C ARG A 302 0.68 0.43 -56.73
N ALA A 303 -0.59 0.83 -56.63
CA ALA A 303 -1.66 0.32 -57.49
C ALA A 303 -1.42 0.66 -58.98
N TYR A 304 -0.98 1.88 -59.29
CA TYR A 304 -0.69 2.29 -60.67
C TYR A 304 0.60 1.71 -61.26
N ASN A 305 1.53 1.19 -60.44
CA ASN A 305 2.73 0.51 -60.91
C ASN A 305 2.54 -1.00 -61.15
N PHE A 306 1.34 -1.54 -60.91
CA PHE A 306 0.98 -2.93 -61.24
C PHE A 306 0.37 -3.10 -62.64
N ASP A 307 0.03 -2.01 -63.34
CA ASP A 307 -0.54 -2.01 -64.70
C ASP A 307 0.51 -1.74 -65.81
N ARG A 308 1.78 -2.12 -65.60
CA ARG A 308 2.84 -2.10 -66.63
C ARG A 308 3.57 -3.42 -66.73
#